data_AF-A0A955JK74-F1
#
_entry.id   AF-A0A955JK74-F1
#
_cell.length_a   1.000
_cell.length_b   1.000
_cell.length_c   1.000
_cell.angle_alpha   90.00
_cell.angle_beta   90.00
_cell.angle_gamma   90.00
#
_symmetry.space_group_name_H-M   'P 1'
#
loop_
_entity.id
_entity.type
_entity.pdbx_description
1 polymer ?
#
loop_
_entity_poly.entity_id
_entity_poly.type
_entity_poly.pdbx_seq_one_letter_code
_entity_poly.pdbx_strand_id
1 'polypeptide(L)'
;VDAVEFITEIRERGFKFALDDFGVGLSSFTYLKTIPVDYLKIDGSFVLNMLQNSIDRGIVESCNQIAHAAGLQTIAEFVENDAIRQALTEIGVDYAQGYGIVKPGPLASVHV
;
A
#
# COMPACT_ATOMS: atom_id res chain seq x y z
N VAL A 1 2.07 1.64 -25.97
CA VAL A 1 1.25 0.74 -25.14
C VAL A 1 0.83 1.55 -23.94
N ASP A 2 -0.46 1.76 -23.78
CA ASP A 2 -1.01 2.43 -22.60
C ASP A 2 -0.72 1.57 -21.36
N ALA A 3 -0.46 2.18 -20.19
CA ALA A 3 -0.24 1.44 -18.95
C ALA A 3 -1.43 0.53 -18.61
N VAL A 4 -2.65 0.97 -18.91
CA VAL A 4 -3.88 0.19 -18.68
C VAL A 4 -3.90 -1.06 -19.57
N GLU A 5 -3.56 -0.93 -20.85
CA GLU A 5 -3.49 -2.06 -21.80
C GLU A 5 -2.45 -3.08 -21.34
N PHE A 6 -1.25 -2.62 -20.99
CA PHE A 6 -0.17 -3.48 -20.51
C PHE A 6 -0.58 -4.27 -19.26
N ILE A 7 -1.12 -3.58 -18.25
CA ILE A 7 -1.52 -4.21 -16.99
C ILE A 7 -2.63 -5.22 -17.26
N THR A 8 -3.61 -4.89 -18.09
CA THR A 8 -4.71 -5.79 -18.44
C THR A 8 -4.18 -7.09 -19.09
N GLU A 9 -3.33 -6.99 -20.10
CA GLU A 9 -2.78 -8.16 -20.79
C GLU A 9 -1.97 -9.06 -19.84
N ILE A 10 -1.17 -8.47 -18.96
CA ILE A 10 -0.33 -9.24 -18.04
C ILE A 10 -1.15 -9.88 -16.91
N ARG A 11 -2.25 -9.25 -16.49
CA ARG A 11 -3.20 -9.86 -15.54
C ARG A 11 -3.90 -11.08 -16.11
N GLU A 12 -4.26 -11.07 -17.38
CA GLU A 12 -4.87 -12.23 -18.05
C GLU A 12 -3.96 -13.46 -18.02
N ARG A 13 -2.64 -13.25 -17.83
CA ARG A 13 -1.64 -14.32 -17.64
C ARG A 13 -1.48 -14.77 -16.18
N GLY A 14 -2.26 -14.24 -15.26
CA GLY A 14 -2.28 -14.63 -13.84
C GLY A 14 -1.37 -13.81 -12.92
N PHE A 15 -0.77 -12.73 -13.42
CA PHE A 15 0.03 -11.83 -12.57
C PHE A 15 -0.86 -10.86 -11.80
N LYS A 16 -0.38 -10.47 -10.61
CA LYS A 16 -1.01 -9.44 -9.79
C LYS A 16 -0.26 -8.12 -9.88
N PHE A 17 -0.96 -7.03 -9.66
CA PHE A 17 -0.43 -5.68 -9.72
C PHE A 17 -0.72 -4.88 -8.46
N ALA A 18 0.22 -4.02 -8.09
CA ALA A 18 0.08 -3.05 -7.02
C ALA A 18 0.23 -1.64 -7.58
N LEU A 19 -0.60 -0.70 -7.13
CA LEU A 19 -0.38 0.72 -7.34
C LEU A 19 0.47 1.26 -6.19
N ASP A 20 1.67 1.75 -6.51
CA ASP A 20 2.67 2.18 -5.52
C ASP A 20 2.55 3.66 -5.13
N ASP A 21 3.13 4.03 -3.98
CA ASP A 21 3.21 5.40 -3.46
C ASP A 21 1.86 6.14 -3.39
N PHE A 22 0.79 5.43 -3.03
CA PHE A 22 -0.55 6.00 -3.01
C PHE A 22 -0.71 7.01 -1.87
N GLY A 23 -1.28 8.17 -2.22
CA GLY A 23 -1.49 9.31 -1.31
C GLY A 23 -0.57 10.50 -1.62
N VAL A 24 0.52 10.29 -2.36
CA VAL A 24 1.42 11.37 -2.81
C VAL A 24 1.04 11.81 -4.23
N GLY A 25 0.88 13.13 -4.43
CA GLY A 25 0.61 13.72 -5.75
C GLY A 25 -0.88 13.84 -6.13
N LEU A 26 -1.14 14.59 -7.22
CA LEU A 26 -2.48 15.05 -7.61
C LEU A 26 -3.35 14.01 -8.34
N SER A 27 -2.82 12.85 -8.72
CA SER A 27 -3.46 11.99 -9.73
C SER A 27 -3.85 10.58 -9.26
N SER A 28 -3.63 10.24 -7.98
CA SER A 28 -3.73 8.86 -7.50
C SER A 28 -5.17 8.30 -7.57
N PHE A 29 -6.19 9.11 -7.29
CA PHE A 29 -7.59 8.67 -7.37
C PHE A 29 -8.11 8.42 -8.79
N THR A 30 -7.65 9.21 -9.76
CA THR A 30 -8.06 9.02 -11.16
C THR A 30 -7.48 7.71 -11.69
N TYR A 31 -6.22 7.41 -11.36
CA TYR A 31 -5.59 6.14 -11.72
C TYR A 31 -6.25 4.94 -11.05
N LEU A 32 -6.63 5.07 -9.77
CA LEU A 32 -7.32 4.00 -9.05
C LEU A 32 -8.61 3.55 -9.73
N LYS A 33 -9.32 4.47 -10.40
CA LYS A 33 -10.58 4.16 -11.10
C LYS A 33 -10.38 3.42 -12.42
N THR A 34 -9.20 3.52 -13.03
CA THR A 34 -8.98 3.07 -14.42
C THR A 34 -7.96 1.94 -14.53
N ILE A 35 -7.00 1.86 -13.62
CA ILE A 35 -5.95 0.85 -13.66
C ILE A 35 -6.41 -0.39 -12.89
N PRO A 36 -6.51 -1.57 -13.54
CA PRO A 36 -6.93 -2.79 -12.87
C PRO A 36 -5.79 -3.33 -12.01
N VAL A 37 -5.69 -2.90 -10.76
CA VAL A 37 -4.71 -3.42 -9.78
C VAL A 37 -5.40 -4.36 -8.77
N ASP A 38 -4.61 -5.13 -8.02
CA ASP A 38 -5.10 -5.97 -6.91
C ASP A 38 -4.76 -5.36 -5.55
N TYR A 39 -3.68 -4.57 -5.51
CA TYR A 39 -3.14 -4.00 -4.29
C TYR A 39 -2.99 -2.49 -4.42
N LEU A 40 -3.17 -1.79 -3.29
CA LEU A 40 -2.83 -0.39 -3.13
C LEU A 40 -1.78 -0.28 -2.03
N LYS A 41 -0.63 0.31 -2.36
CA LYS A 41 0.44 0.55 -1.38
C LYS A 41 0.34 1.97 -0.85
N ILE A 42 0.16 2.10 0.47
CA ILE A 42 0.06 3.37 1.17
C ILE A 42 1.48 3.89 1.38
N ASP A 43 1.76 5.08 0.88
CA ASP A 43 3.09 5.68 0.94
C ASP A 43 3.60 5.78 2.37
N GLY A 44 4.86 5.40 2.57
CA GLY A 44 5.50 5.30 3.87
C GLY A 44 5.62 6.63 4.61
N SER A 45 5.61 7.78 3.91
CA SER A 45 5.71 9.10 4.54
C SER A 45 4.51 9.41 5.46
N PHE A 46 3.31 8.92 5.12
CA PHE A 46 2.13 9.03 5.99
C PHE A 46 2.19 8.02 7.13
N VAL A 47 2.59 6.78 6.83
CA VAL A 47 2.67 5.69 7.80
C VAL A 47 3.67 5.98 8.93
N LEU A 48 4.82 6.60 8.61
CA LEU A 48 5.82 6.97 9.62
C LEU A 48 5.28 7.97 10.66
N ASN A 49 4.43 8.91 10.23
CA ASN A 49 4.02 10.06 11.03
C ASN A 49 2.61 9.93 11.62
N MET A 50 1.84 8.92 11.23
CA MET A 50 0.43 8.74 11.62
C MET A 50 0.16 8.64 13.13
N LEU A 51 1.20 8.33 13.93
CA LEU A 51 1.05 8.27 15.39
C LEU A 51 1.11 9.65 16.04
N GLN A 52 1.72 10.64 15.39
CA GLN A 52 1.90 12.00 15.92
C GLN A 52 1.18 13.08 15.09
N ASN A 53 0.78 12.75 13.86
CA ASN A 53 0.08 13.65 12.96
C ASN A 53 -1.30 13.09 12.58
N SER A 54 -2.36 13.78 13.01
CA SER A 54 -3.74 13.38 12.73
C SER A 54 -4.12 13.47 11.24
N ILE A 55 -3.47 14.35 10.47
CA ILE A 55 -3.69 14.44 9.03
C ILE A 55 -3.15 13.19 8.35
N ASP A 56 -1.91 12.80 8.68
CA ASP A 56 -1.29 11.60 8.10
C ASP A 56 -2.06 10.34 8.49
N ARG A 57 -2.54 10.26 9.74
CA ARG A 57 -3.45 9.19 10.16
C ARG A 57 -4.74 9.16 9.32
N GLY A 58 -5.38 10.31 9.13
CA GLY A 58 -6.58 10.42 8.33
C GLY A 58 -6.35 10.01 6.86
N ILE A 59 -5.17 10.30 6.31
CA ILE A 59 -4.78 9.85 4.97
C ILE A 59 -4.65 8.33 4.92
N VAL A 60 -3.95 7.70 5.88
CA VAL A 60 -3.81 6.23 5.97
C VAL A 60 -5.19 5.56 6.07
N GLU A 61 -6.05 6.04 6.97
CA GLU A 61 -7.41 5.53 7.15
C GLU A 61 -8.24 5.66 5.86
N SER A 62 -8.17 6.82 5.20
CA SER A 62 -8.89 7.07 3.94
C SER A 62 -8.40 6.19 2.81
N CYS A 63 -7.08 5.99 2.68
CA CYS A 63 -6.49 5.11 1.67
C CYS A 63 -6.98 3.67 1.87
N ASN A 64 -6.99 3.18 3.11
CA ASN A 64 -7.49 1.86 3.44
C ASN A 64 -8.97 1.70 3.06
N GLN A 65 -9.80 2.65 3.48
CA GLN A 65 -11.23 2.62 3.18
C GLN A 65 -11.52 2.63 1.68
N ILE A 66 -10.81 3.46 0.91
CA ILE A 66 -11.02 3.60 -0.53
C ILE A 66 -10.54 2.35 -1.28
N ALA A 67 -9.41 1.77 -0.88
CA ALA A 67 -8.91 0.52 -1.44
C ALA A 67 -9.90 -0.62 -1.25
N HIS A 68 -10.39 -0.81 -0.02
CA HIS A 68 -11.37 -1.85 0.29
C HIS A 68 -12.70 -1.63 -0.43
N ALA A 69 -13.16 -0.38 -0.55
CA ALA A 69 -14.36 -0.05 -1.34
C ALA A 69 -14.19 -0.38 -2.84
N ALA A 70 -12.95 -0.33 -3.36
CA ALA A 70 -12.61 -0.74 -4.72
C ALA A 70 -12.34 -2.26 -4.84
N GLY A 71 -12.46 -3.03 -3.76
CA GLY A 71 -12.18 -4.47 -3.74
C GLY A 71 -10.70 -4.83 -3.76
N LEU A 72 -9.82 -3.88 -3.41
CA LEU A 72 -8.37 -4.05 -3.37
C LEU A 72 -7.91 -4.39 -1.96
N GLN A 73 -6.73 -5.00 -1.84
CA GLN A 73 -6.05 -5.15 -0.55
C GLN A 73 -5.00 -4.04 -0.36
N THR A 74 -4.71 -3.65 0.89
CA THR A 74 -3.75 -2.61 1.22
C THR A 74 -2.42 -3.13 1.74
N ILE A 75 -1.34 -2.43 1.40
CA ILE A 75 0.00 -2.67 1.93
C ILE A 75 0.50 -1.34 2.48
N ALA A 76 0.82 -1.27 3.77
CA ALA A 76 1.46 -0.09 4.36
C ALA A 76 2.98 -0.22 4.31
N GLU A 77 3.65 0.82 3.81
CA GLU A 77 5.10 0.89 3.76
C GLU A 77 5.70 1.55 5.01
N PHE A 78 7.02 1.40 5.18
CA PHE A 78 7.82 2.01 6.24
C PHE A 78 7.27 1.74 7.65
N VAL A 79 6.78 0.53 7.89
CA VAL A 79 6.40 0.06 9.23
C VAL A 79 7.67 -0.18 10.06
N GLU A 80 8.13 0.84 10.78
CA GLU A 80 9.43 0.84 11.48
C GLU A 80 9.41 0.27 12.90
N ASN A 81 8.25 0.14 13.53
CA ASN A 81 8.14 -0.35 14.91
C ASN A 81 6.77 -0.99 15.21
N ASP A 82 6.68 -1.68 16.35
CA ASP A 82 5.48 -2.38 16.80
C ASP A 82 4.28 -1.45 17.03
N ALA A 83 4.50 -0.19 17.42
CA ALA A 83 3.42 0.76 17.65
C ALA A 83 2.72 1.15 16.33
N ILE A 84 3.49 1.40 15.27
CA ILE A 84 2.94 1.62 13.92
C ILE A 84 2.21 0.35 13.45
N ARG A 85 2.81 -0.83 13.61
CA ARG A 85 2.19 -2.12 13.22
C ARG A 85 0.84 -2.34 13.92
N GLN A 86 0.78 -2.06 15.21
CA GLN A 86 -0.45 -2.17 16.00
C GLN A 86 -1.52 -1.20 15.51
N ALA A 87 -1.17 0.07 15.28
CA ALA A 87 -2.12 1.06 14.76
C ALA A 87 -2.66 0.70 13.36
N LEU A 88 -1.80 0.18 12.46
CA LEU A 88 -2.23 -0.29 11.15
C LEU A 88 -3.17 -1.51 11.23
N THR A 89 -2.94 -2.40 12.19
CA THR A 89 -3.82 -3.54 12.47
C THR A 89 -5.20 -3.05 12.93
N GLU A 90 -5.26 -2.04 13.78
CA GLU A 90 -6.51 -1.42 14.26
C GLU A 90 -7.28 -0.70 13.14
N ILE A 91 -6.56 -0.06 12.20
CA ILE A 91 -7.15 0.55 11.00
C ILE A 91 -7.69 -0.53 10.03
N GLY A 92 -7.19 -1.76 10.12
CA GLY A 92 -7.55 -2.87 9.25
C GLY A 92 -6.78 -2.89 7.93
N VAL A 93 -5.51 -2.47 7.93
CA VAL A 93 -4.61 -2.62 6.78
C VAL A 93 -4.24 -4.10 6.60
N ASP A 94 -4.26 -4.61 5.35
CA ASP A 94 -4.11 -6.05 5.09
C ASP A 94 -2.66 -6.55 5.25
N TYR A 95 -1.67 -5.76 4.82
CA TYR A 95 -0.25 -6.13 4.85
C TYR A 95 0.64 -4.96 5.31
N ALA A 96 1.79 -5.31 5.87
CA ALA A 96 2.79 -4.35 6.36
C ALA A 96 4.19 -4.69 5.83
N GLN A 97 4.92 -3.66 5.42
CA GLN A 97 6.32 -3.75 5.01
C GLN A 97 7.14 -2.66 5.70
N GLY A 98 8.27 -3.02 6.30
CA GLY A 98 9.18 -2.06 6.90
C GLY A 98 10.21 -2.68 7.83
N TYR A 99 11.11 -1.86 8.37
CA TYR A 99 12.22 -2.33 9.21
C TYR A 99 11.77 -2.89 10.55
N GLY A 100 10.57 -2.54 11.02
CA GLY A 100 9.94 -3.15 12.19
C GLY A 100 9.37 -4.55 11.91
N ILE A 101 9.33 -4.96 10.64
CA ILE A 101 9.04 -6.34 10.22
C ILE A 101 10.37 -7.08 10.02
N VAL A 102 11.07 -6.77 8.94
CA VAL A 102 12.38 -7.33 8.58
C VAL A 102 13.11 -6.31 7.70
N LYS A 103 14.42 -6.11 7.93
CA LYS A 103 15.23 -5.26 7.06
C LYS A 103 15.51 -5.97 5.72
N PRO A 104 15.56 -5.22 4.59
CA PRO A 104 15.97 -5.78 3.32
C PRO A 104 17.32 -6.49 3.42
N GLY A 105 17.42 -7.66 2.80
CA GLY A 105 18.61 -8.49 2.79
C GLY A 105 18.60 -9.43 1.59
N PRO A 106 19.68 -10.18 1.36
CA PRO A 106 19.72 -11.22 0.34
C PRO A 106 18.52 -12.15 0.44
N LEU A 107 17.92 -12.55 -0.68
CA LEU A 107 16.74 -13.42 -0.69
C LEU A 107 16.96 -14.71 0.11
N ALA A 108 18.17 -15.29 0.03
CA ALA A 108 18.56 -16.49 0.78
C ALA A 108 18.58 -16.29 2.32
N SER A 109 18.58 -15.05 2.80
CA SER A 109 18.57 -14.71 4.23
C SER A 109 17.18 -14.36 4.76
N VAL A 110 16.21 -14.10 3.87
CA VAL A 110 14.83 -13.79 4.27
C VAL A 110 14.11 -15.10 4.57
N HIS A 111 13.71 -15.28 5.83
CA HIS A 111 12.90 -16.39 6.27
C HIS A 111 11.48 -15.84 6.47
N VAL A 112 10.54 -16.34 5.67
CA VAL A 112 9.12 -15.92 5.68
C VAL A 112 8.34 -16.80 6.63
#